data_AF-G8JAB4-F1
#
_entry.id   AF-G8JAB4-F1
#
_cell.length_a   1.000
_cell.length_b   1.000
_cell.length_c   1.000
_cell.angle_alpha   90.00
_cell.angle_beta   90.00
_cell.angle_gamma   90.00
#
_symmetry.space_group_name_H-M   'P 1'
#
loop_
_entity.id
_entity.type
_entity.pdbx_description
1 polymer ?
#
loop_
_entity_poly.entity_id
_entity_poly.type
_entity_poly.pdbx_seq_one_letter_code
_entity_poly.pdbx_strand_id
1 'polypeptide(L)'
;IVEWLWGGFSVNNATLNRFYTLHFLLPFILIMLIMMHLLFLHETGSNNPLGLNSNFYKIYFHNYFSLKDLLGYMWFFFIYMLIVYEFPYILSDPENFIMANSMVTPMHIQPEWY
;
A
#
# COMPACT_ATOMS: atom_id res chain seq x y z
N ILE A 1 3.15 2.20 -27.10
CA ILE A 1 3.34 2.09 -25.63
C ILE A 1 2.50 0.94 -25.06
N VAL A 2 1.19 0.88 -25.34
CA VAL A 2 0.29 -0.20 -24.83
C VAL A 2 0.75 -1.60 -25.23
N GLU A 3 0.94 -1.87 -26.53
CA GLU A 3 1.43 -3.19 -27.00
C GLU A 3 2.82 -3.54 -26.50
N TRP A 4 3.67 -2.53 -26.24
CA TRP A 4 4.98 -2.73 -25.63
C TRP A 4 4.84 -3.17 -24.17
N LEU A 5 3.97 -2.50 -23.40
CA LEU A 5 3.62 -2.91 -22.05
C LEU A 5 2.97 -4.31 -22.06
N TRP A 6 2.21 -4.65 -23.10
CA TRP A 6 1.60 -5.96 -23.24
C TRP A 6 2.52 -7.06 -23.78
N GLY A 7 3.61 -6.69 -24.44
CA GLY A 7 4.54 -7.65 -25.04
C GLY A 7 3.86 -8.49 -26.12
N GLY A 8 2.84 -7.92 -26.76
CA GLY A 8 1.91 -8.58 -27.67
C GLY A 8 0.69 -7.70 -27.96
N PHE A 9 -0.26 -8.23 -28.74
CA PHE A 9 -1.47 -7.49 -29.14
C PHE A 9 -2.60 -7.49 -28.09
N SER A 10 -2.47 -8.32 -27.06
CA SER A 10 -3.44 -8.43 -25.96
C SER A 10 -2.74 -8.81 -24.65
N VAL A 11 -3.46 -8.67 -23.54
CA VAL A 11 -3.04 -9.17 -22.22
C VAL A 11 -2.95 -10.70 -22.26
N ASN A 12 -1.78 -11.25 -21.95
CA ASN A 12 -1.49 -12.69 -22.07
C ASN A 12 -0.34 -13.09 -21.11
N ASN A 13 0.23 -14.29 -21.26
CA ASN A 13 1.30 -14.77 -20.39
C ASN A 13 2.51 -13.81 -20.30
N ALA A 14 2.87 -13.15 -21.40
CA ALA A 14 3.95 -12.17 -21.42
C ALA A 14 3.66 -10.94 -20.53
N THR A 15 2.38 -10.54 -20.38
CA THR A 15 2.00 -9.47 -19.44
C THR A 15 2.05 -9.94 -18.01
N LEU A 16 1.49 -11.12 -17.71
CA LEU A 16 1.41 -11.64 -16.36
C LEU A 16 2.81 -11.83 -15.74
N ASN A 17 3.73 -12.42 -16.49
CA ASN A 17 5.11 -12.61 -16.02
C ASN A 17 5.84 -11.30 -15.76
N ARG A 18 5.63 -10.27 -16.59
CA ARG A 18 6.24 -8.96 -16.38
C ARG A 18 5.58 -8.20 -15.23
N PHE A 19 4.27 -8.31 -15.07
CA PHE A 19 3.58 -7.69 -13.94
C PHE A 19 3.99 -8.34 -12.63
N TYR A 20 4.20 -9.66 -12.60
CA TYR A 20 4.78 -10.34 -11.44
C TYR A 20 6.19 -9.82 -11.10
N THR A 21 7.08 -9.71 -12.09
CA THR A 21 8.45 -9.22 -11.82
C THR A 21 8.47 -7.75 -11.39
N LEU A 22 7.63 -6.90 -12.00
CA LEU A 22 7.48 -5.51 -11.58
C LEU A 22 6.87 -5.41 -10.18
N HIS A 23 5.81 -6.15 -9.89
CA HIS A 23 5.17 -6.18 -8.58
C HIS A 23 6.13 -6.66 -7.49
N PHE A 24 7.03 -7.59 -7.79
CA PHE A 24 8.09 -8.00 -6.87
C PHE A 24 9.13 -6.90 -6.65
N LEU A 25 9.54 -6.18 -7.69
CA LEU A 25 10.59 -5.16 -7.62
C LEU A 25 10.13 -3.86 -6.95
N LEU A 26 8.91 -3.41 -7.24
CA LEU A 26 8.38 -2.11 -6.82
C LEU A 26 8.39 -1.88 -5.29
N PRO A 27 8.04 -2.86 -4.43
CA PRO A 27 8.15 -2.71 -2.98
C PRO A 27 9.57 -2.36 -2.49
N PHE A 28 10.62 -2.87 -3.13
CA PHE A 28 12.00 -2.53 -2.76
C PHE A 28 12.37 -1.11 -3.15
N ILE A 29 11.90 -0.66 -4.32
CA ILE A 29 12.03 0.74 -4.73
C ILE A 29 11.27 1.64 -3.75
N LEU A 30 10.07 1.23 -3.32
CA LEU A 30 9.29 1.96 -2.32
C LEU A 30 10.03 2.10 -0.99
N ILE A 31 10.70 1.04 -0.51
CA ILE A 31 11.53 1.12 0.72
C ILE A 31 12.62 2.18 0.57
N MET A 32 13.30 2.26 -0.57
CA MET A 32 14.30 3.29 -0.83
C MET A 32 13.69 4.70 -0.80
N LEU A 33 12.51 4.87 -1.41
CA LEU A 33 11.78 6.14 -1.38
C LEU A 33 11.34 6.52 0.04
N ILE A 34 10.93 5.55 0.86
CA ILE A 34 10.59 5.78 2.28
C ILE A 34 11.81 6.27 3.06
N MET A 35 12.99 5.68 2.85
CA MET A 35 14.22 6.13 3.52
C MET A 35 14.60 7.55 3.09
N MET A 36 14.50 7.86 1.80
CA MET A 36 14.73 9.23 1.29
C MET A 36 13.73 10.22 1.87
N HIS A 37 12.46 9.84 1.96
CA HIS A 37 11.41 10.64 2.58
C HIS A 37 11.72 10.94 4.05
N LEU A 38 12.10 9.93 4.84
CA LEU A 38 12.44 10.10 6.25
C LEU A 38 13.71 10.94 6.44
N LEU A 39 14.69 10.85 5.54
CA LEU A 39 15.88 11.70 5.57
C LEU A 39 15.49 13.18 5.45
N PHE A 40 14.66 13.54 4.46
CA PHE A 40 14.19 14.92 4.31
C PHE A 40 13.30 15.38 5.47
N LEU A 41 12.52 14.46 6.05
CA LEU A 41 11.75 14.77 7.26
C LEU A 41 12.67 15.08 8.44
N HIS A 42 13.80 14.39 8.58
CA HIS A 42 14.74 14.59 9.68
C HIS A 42 15.51 15.92 9.58
N GLU A 43 15.68 16.49 8.39
CA GLU A 43 16.29 17.81 8.20
C GLU A 43 15.43 18.95 8.82
N THR A 44 14.11 18.85 8.71
CA THR A 44 13.18 19.89 9.19
C THR A 44 12.49 19.54 10.51
N GLY A 45 12.34 18.25 10.80
CA GLY A 45 11.53 17.71 11.90
C GLY A 45 10.03 17.70 11.58
N SER A 46 9.25 16.99 12.39
CA SER A 46 7.80 16.93 12.24
C SER A 46 7.13 18.27 12.54
N ASN A 47 6.08 18.59 11.77
CA ASN A 47 5.18 19.68 12.10
C ASN A 47 4.27 19.31 13.30
N ASN A 48 3.57 20.29 13.87
CA ASN A 48 2.60 20.09 14.95
C ASN A 48 1.22 20.65 14.56
N PRO A 49 0.15 20.28 15.28
CA PRO A 49 -1.22 20.68 14.94
C PRO A 49 -1.47 22.20 14.89
N LEU A 50 -0.67 23.00 15.60
CA LEU A 50 -0.77 24.45 15.59
C LEU A 50 -0.03 25.09 14.41
N GLY A 51 0.81 24.35 13.70
CA GLY A 51 1.63 24.85 12.60
C GLY A 51 2.71 25.87 13.02
N LEU A 52 2.95 26.03 14.32
CA LEU A 52 3.94 26.96 14.87
C LEU A 52 5.30 26.27 15.06
N ASN A 53 6.38 27.02 15.27
CA ASN A 53 7.68 26.39 15.52
C ASN A 53 7.71 25.69 16.90
N SER A 54 7.99 24.39 16.90
CA SER A 54 8.03 23.54 18.11
C SER A 54 9.41 23.41 18.77
N ASN A 55 10.45 24.08 18.25
CA ASN A 55 11.84 23.89 18.70
C ASN A 55 12.05 24.09 20.21
N PHE A 56 11.29 24.99 20.86
CA PHE A 56 11.40 25.23 22.30
C PHE A 56 10.78 24.15 23.19
N TYR A 57 9.95 23.27 22.63
CA TYR A 57 9.17 22.27 23.38
C TYR A 57 9.36 20.84 22.86
N LYS A 58 10.54 20.55 22.30
CA LYS A 58 10.86 19.20 21.82
C LYS A 58 10.98 18.21 22.99
N ILE A 59 10.46 17.01 22.77
CA ILE A 59 10.60 15.86 23.67
C ILE A 59 11.34 14.74 22.93
N TYR A 60 11.99 13.85 23.68
CA TYR A 60 12.62 12.67 23.09
C TYR A 60 11.59 11.77 22.42
N PHE A 61 11.96 11.16 21.29
CA PHE A 61 11.10 10.20 20.59
C PHE A 61 10.82 8.97 21.44
N HIS A 62 11.88 8.40 22.02
CA HIS A 62 11.77 7.21 22.84
C HIS A 62 11.13 7.51 24.21
N ASN A 63 10.44 6.48 24.69
CA ASN A 63 9.34 6.40 25.63
C ASN A 63 8.03 7.06 25.17
N TYR A 64 8.04 8.30 24.65
CA TYR A 64 6.78 8.98 24.33
C TYR A 64 6.12 8.48 23.04
N PHE A 65 6.74 8.76 21.89
CA PHE A 65 6.16 8.39 20.60
C PHE A 65 6.28 6.89 20.35
N SER A 66 7.33 6.22 20.83
CA SER A 66 7.44 4.76 20.71
C SER A 66 6.26 4.01 21.35
N LEU A 67 5.81 4.41 22.55
CA LEU A 67 4.66 3.78 23.20
C LEU A 67 3.33 4.15 22.53
N LYS A 68 3.20 5.41 22.08
CA LYS A 68 2.03 5.86 21.34
C LYS A 68 1.87 5.10 20.02
N ASP A 69 2.94 4.91 19.28
CA ASP A 69 2.95 4.18 18.01
C ASP A 69 2.67 2.69 18.23
N LEU A 70 3.20 2.09 19.29
CA LEU A 70 2.89 0.71 19.68
C LEU A 70 1.39 0.54 19.97
N LEU A 71 0.77 1.47 20.70
CA LEU A 71 -0.68 1.44 20.94
C LEU A 71 -1.47 1.54 19.62
N GLY A 72 -1.06 2.44 18.72
CA GLY A 72 -1.67 2.56 17.39
C GLY A 72 -1.54 1.27 16.58
N TYR A 73 -0.37 0.63 16.60
CA TYR A 73 -0.12 -0.64 15.95
C TYR A 73 -0.99 -1.76 16.51
N MET A 74 -1.19 -1.84 17.83
CA MET A 74 -2.08 -2.83 18.45
C MET A 74 -3.53 -2.70 17.95
N TRP A 75 -4.04 -1.47 17.86
CA TRP A 75 -5.39 -1.23 17.32
C TRP A 75 -5.51 -1.57 15.84
N PHE A 76 -4.53 -1.16 15.03
CA PHE A 76 -4.48 -1.52 13.62
C PHE A 76 -4.48 -3.04 13.44
N PHE A 77 -3.62 -3.76 14.18
CA PHE A 77 -3.50 -5.21 14.08
C PHE A 77 -4.77 -5.92 14.54
N PHE A 78 -5.44 -5.42 15.59
CA PHE A 78 -6.72 -5.96 16.03
C PHE A 78 -7.79 -5.87 14.93
N ILE A 79 -7.94 -4.71 14.29
CA ILE A 79 -8.90 -4.52 13.18
C ILE A 79 -8.52 -5.38 11.98
N TYR A 80 -7.23 -5.42 11.63
CA TYR A 80 -6.73 -6.26 10.54
C TYR A 80 -7.06 -7.74 10.76
N MET A 81 -6.83 -8.26 11.96
CA MET A 81 -7.12 -9.65 12.30
C MET A 81 -8.62 -9.94 12.28
N LEU A 82 -9.47 -9.00 12.71
CA LEU A 82 -10.93 -9.14 12.57
C LEU A 82 -11.35 -9.28 11.11
N ILE A 83 -10.81 -8.46 10.21
CA ILE A 83 -11.11 -8.56 8.77
C ILE A 83 -10.65 -9.91 8.22
N VAL A 84 -9.41 -10.32 8.52
CA VAL A 84 -8.84 -11.56 7.97
C VAL A 84 -9.56 -12.81 8.47
N TYR A 85 -9.93 -12.87 9.76
CA TYR A 85 -10.53 -14.08 10.34
C TYR A 85 -12.05 -14.15 10.23
N GLU A 86 -12.76 -13.04 10.47
CA GLU A 86 -14.24 -13.06 10.50
C GLU A 86 -14.84 -12.70 9.14
N PHE A 87 -14.20 -11.78 8.38
CA PHE A 87 -14.75 -11.23 7.14
C PHE A 87 -13.73 -11.16 6.00
N PRO A 88 -13.04 -12.27 5.63
CA PRO A 88 -11.90 -12.23 4.71
C PRO A 88 -12.20 -11.66 3.32
N TYR A 89 -13.46 -11.73 2.90
CA TYR A 89 -13.89 -11.33 1.55
C TYR A 89 -14.71 -10.03 1.51
N ILE A 90 -14.84 -9.30 2.62
CA ILE A 90 -15.64 -8.07 2.68
C ILE A 90 -15.11 -6.96 1.75
N LEU A 91 -13.82 -6.99 1.45
CA LEU A 91 -13.14 -6.02 0.58
C LEU A 91 -12.81 -6.57 -0.82
N SER A 92 -13.23 -7.80 -1.13
CA SER A 92 -12.93 -8.48 -2.40
C SER A 92 -14.14 -8.53 -3.33
N ASP A 93 -13.90 -8.49 -4.63
CA ASP A 93 -14.94 -8.72 -5.63
C ASP A 93 -15.13 -10.23 -5.88
N PRO A 94 -16.37 -10.77 -5.81
CA PRO A 94 -16.64 -12.20 -6.07
C PRO A 94 -16.25 -12.64 -7.48
N GLU A 95 -16.19 -11.74 -8.48
CA GLU A 95 -15.80 -12.08 -9.85
C GLU A 95 -14.34 -12.55 -9.95
N ASN A 96 -13.46 -12.15 -9.02
CA ASN A 96 -12.06 -12.57 -8.99
C ASN A 96 -11.85 -14.06 -8.62
N PHE A 97 -12.90 -14.76 -8.17
CA PHE A 97 -12.86 -16.22 -7.99
C PHE A 97 -13.10 -16.98 -9.30
N ILE A 98 -13.53 -16.30 -10.36
CA ILE A 98 -13.73 -16.88 -11.69
C ILE A 98 -12.44 -16.75 -12.48
N MET A 99 -12.01 -17.83 -13.14
CA MET A 99 -10.82 -17.79 -13.99
C MET A 99 -11.01 -16.81 -15.14
N ALA A 100 -9.99 -16.01 -15.43
CA ALA A 100 -10.03 -15.00 -16.47
C ALA A 100 -10.37 -15.61 -17.85
N ASN A 101 -11.30 -14.98 -18.56
CA ASN A 101 -11.71 -15.35 -19.92
C ASN A 101 -11.70 -14.12 -20.82
N SER A 102 -10.82 -14.10 -21.83
CA SER A 102 -10.67 -12.96 -22.73
C SER A 102 -11.88 -12.68 -23.62
N MET A 103 -12.81 -13.64 -23.74
CA MET A 103 -13.99 -13.52 -24.60
C MET A 103 -15.23 -13.03 -23.85
N VAL A 104 -15.15 -12.91 -22.51
CA VAL A 104 -16.29 -12.55 -21.66
C VAL A 104 -15.86 -11.44 -20.72
N THR A 105 -16.49 -10.27 -20.87
CA THR A 105 -16.39 -9.19 -19.88
C THR A 105 -17.48 -9.36 -18.83
N PRO A 106 -17.16 -9.29 -17.54
CA PRO A 106 -18.18 -9.31 -16.50
C PRO A 106 -19.14 -8.11 -16.60
N MET A 107 -20.37 -8.28 -16.14
CA MET A 107 -21.43 -7.27 -16.28
C MET A 107 -21.19 -6.03 -15.41
N HIS A 108 -20.56 -6.20 -14.25
CA HIS A 108 -20.31 -5.14 -13.28
C HIS A 108 -18.80 -4.95 -13.02
N ILE A 109 -18.01 -4.88 -14.09
CA ILE A 109 -16.56 -4.68 -13.98
C ILE A 109 -16.22 -3.38 -13.23
N GLN A 110 -15.40 -3.51 -12.19
CA GLN A 110 -14.94 -2.41 -11.35
C GLN A 110 -13.53 -2.69 -10.82
N PRO A 111 -12.73 -1.65 -10.51
CA PRO A 111 -11.48 -1.83 -9.79
C PRO A 111 -11.74 -2.16 -8.31
N GLU A 112 -10.67 -2.52 -7.60
CA GLU A 112 -10.69 -2.56 -6.13
C GLU A 112 -10.96 -1.16 -5.56
N TRP A 113 -11.32 -1.12 -4.27
CA TRP A 113 -11.92 0.06 -3.64
C TRP A 113 -10.95 1.25 -3.37
N TYR A 114 -9.64 1.08 -3.55
CA TYR A 114 -8.59 2.06 -3.16
C TYR A 114 -7.80 2.63 -4.35
#